data_AF-A0A0K9Z010-F1
#
_entry.id   AF-A0A0K9Z010-F1
#
_cell.length_a   1.000
_cell.length_b   1.000
_cell.length_c   1.000
_cell.angle_alpha   90.00
_cell.angle_beta   90.00
_cell.angle_gamma   90.00
#
_symmetry.space_group_name_H-M   'P 1'
#
loop_
_entity.id
_entity.type
_entity.pdbx_description
1 polymer ?
#
loop_
_entity_poly.entity_id
_entity_poly.type
_entity_poly.pdbx_seq_one_letter_code
_entity_poly.pdbx_strand_id
1 'polypeptide(L)'
;MISWVDVSEKDWFFNEVHEASNYLMADGEPFIQGIAYGTFESNAPYLFEEQKASNGQKVFTLQTKLAPSAENPLFVFIDGTQTLYRELRPNKTDSTKTDIELYHAPSPNSVVAFSSYGKPAVDRFGKPIPSNSSSFAYPSKALDNGRTYYYNPFSRQYNEYLYAYGRSLNRIDIPEEEWKSASGQELARKYIGLKQDVYIVSPAPSATIYLPYNLNGVQVRFIYNSYENGALFMRGGYFSVKSQGVWRNDRFFPNAYINRAEACVLIDRLRRSFYQRFTDSKSPTNLLEESHTTYEGQRVFRLNGTYPAGKQLLVVKVDGKTLKKADYQEFDDHTVLFNIPVAAGKEVTFFYNKEASLRFQDVGRDKYMYNSNTGEKIALNGGLTGSTPSWWAPSVLSLEDERFGNNEDYLVEGIEIKNLVDGAAVVNNMYEVSPSNSDDSERWFMPYSLLTRAQAVSFLNRFRQWSLERFK
;
A
#
# COMPACT_ATOMS: atom_id res chain seq x y z
N MET A 1 1.30 -15.38 -7.94
CA MET A 1 -0.12 -15.56 -7.56
C MET A 1 -0.21 -15.25 -6.09
N ILE A 2 -1.01 -14.25 -5.73
CA ILE A 2 -1.17 -13.83 -4.33
C ILE A 2 -2.16 -14.78 -3.66
N SER A 3 -1.80 -15.29 -2.49
CA SER A 3 -2.66 -16.11 -1.65
C SER A 3 -2.83 -15.41 -0.31
N TRP A 4 -4.07 -15.32 0.16
CA TRP A 4 -4.42 -14.65 1.40
C TRP A 4 -4.58 -15.67 2.53
N VAL A 5 -4.06 -15.35 3.71
CA VAL A 5 -4.15 -16.22 4.90
C VAL A 5 -5.60 -16.33 5.41
N ASP A 6 -6.41 -15.31 5.18
CA ASP A 6 -7.78 -15.16 5.69
C ASP A 6 -8.87 -15.25 4.60
N VAL A 7 -8.54 -15.79 3.43
CA VAL A 7 -9.49 -16.11 2.35
C VAL A 7 -9.30 -17.56 1.95
N SER A 8 -10.36 -18.35 2.07
CA SER A 8 -10.38 -19.79 1.81
C SER A 8 -11.31 -20.14 0.66
N GLU A 9 -11.09 -21.27 0.00
CA GLU A 9 -11.93 -21.76 -1.11
C GLU A 9 -13.42 -21.95 -0.74
N LYS A 10 -13.73 -21.99 0.56
CA LYS A 10 -15.10 -22.12 1.08
C LYS A 10 -15.82 -20.78 1.19
N ASP A 11 -15.09 -19.68 1.13
CA ASP A 11 -15.66 -18.35 1.24
C ASP A 11 -16.37 -17.97 -0.05
N TRP A 12 -17.57 -17.39 0.07
CA TRP A 12 -18.42 -17.07 -1.09
C TRP A 12 -17.80 -16.04 -2.05
N PHE A 13 -16.80 -15.28 -1.58
CA PHE A 13 -16.08 -14.24 -2.32
C PHE A 13 -14.70 -14.70 -2.79
N PHE A 14 -14.34 -15.98 -2.60
CA PHE A 14 -13.00 -16.49 -2.88
C PHE A 14 -12.55 -16.26 -4.32
N ASN A 15 -13.41 -16.62 -5.28
CA ASN A 15 -13.08 -16.53 -6.70
C ASN A 15 -12.85 -15.07 -7.13
N GLU A 16 -13.72 -14.18 -6.68
CA GLU A 16 -13.70 -12.75 -7.00
C GLU A 16 -12.45 -12.08 -6.42
N VAL A 17 -12.12 -12.37 -5.15
CA VAL A 17 -10.90 -11.84 -4.52
C VAL A 17 -9.67 -12.42 -5.20
N HIS A 18 -9.66 -13.71 -5.53
CA HIS A 18 -8.52 -14.34 -6.18
C HIS A 18 -8.28 -13.80 -7.60
N GLU A 19 -9.33 -13.64 -8.40
CA GLU A 19 -9.25 -13.04 -9.74
C GLU A 19 -8.75 -11.60 -9.65
N ALA A 20 -9.35 -10.78 -8.78
CA ALA A 20 -8.98 -9.39 -8.59
C ALA A 20 -7.55 -9.21 -8.06
N SER A 21 -7.06 -10.13 -7.20
CA SER A 21 -5.68 -10.08 -6.69
C SER A 21 -4.64 -10.44 -7.75
N ASN A 22 -5.03 -11.18 -8.78
CA ASN A 22 -4.15 -11.55 -9.89
C ASN A 22 -4.26 -10.60 -11.09
N TYR A 23 -5.22 -9.68 -11.07
CA TYR A 23 -5.35 -8.64 -12.08
C TYR A 23 -4.27 -7.57 -11.88
N LEU A 24 -3.25 -7.58 -12.75
CA LEU A 24 -2.23 -6.54 -12.75
C LEU A 24 -2.74 -5.28 -13.45
N MET A 25 -2.63 -4.17 -12.75
CA MET A 25 -2.87 -2.83 -13.27
C MET A 25 -1.63 -2.37 -14.05
N ALA A 26 -1.74 -1.27 -14.79
CA ALA A 26 -0.61 -0.80 -15.60
C ALA A 26 0.53 -0.14 -14.83
N ASP A 27 0.32 0.17 -13.55
CA ASP A 27 1.42 0.51 -12.63
C ASP A 27 2.24 -0.75 -12.23
N GLY A 28 1.84 -1.93 -12.71
CA GLY A 28 2.47 -3.22 -12.38
C GLY A 28 1.99 -3.82 -11.07
N GLU A 29 1.10 -3.12 -10.35
CA GLU A 29 0.59 -3.53 -9.06
C GLU A 29 -0.74 -4.28 -9.22
N PRO A 30 -1.07 -5.25 -8.33
CA PRO A 30 -2.35 -5.93 -8.37
C PRO A 30 -3.50 -4.97 -8.03
N PHE A 31 -4.68 -5.20 -8.62
CA PHE A 31 -5.87 -4.38 -8.41
C PHE A 31 -6.29 -4.35 -6.94
N ILE A 32 -6.22 -5.50 -6.27
CA ILE A 32 -6.41 -5.60 -4.82
C ILE A 32 -5.07 -5.94 -4.16
N GLN A 33 -4.74 -5.19 -3.11
CA GLN A 33 -3.62 -5.44 -2.22
C GLN A 33 -4.11 -5.67 -0.81
N GLY A 34 -3.29 -6.34 0.00
CA GLY A 34 -3.56 -6.51 1.41
C GLY A 34 -3.45 -5.19 2.15
N ILE A 35 -3.94 -5.19 3.38
CA ILE A 35 -3.74 -4.07 4.31
C ILE A 35 -2.54 -4.40 5.18
N ALA A 36 -1.52 -3.54 5.17
CA ALA A 36 -0.32 -3.77 5.97
C ALA A 36 -0.66 -3.79 7.48
N TYR A 37 -0.21 -4.83 8.19
CA TYR A 37 -0.47 -5.02 9.60
C TYR A 37 0.75 -5.55 10.35
N GLY A 38 0.74 -5.41 11.67
CA GLY A 38 1.89 -5.78 12.50
C GLY A 38 1.59 -6.00 13.98
N THR A 39 0.40 -5.61 14.42
CA THR A 39 -0.06 -5.76 15.80
C THR A 39 -1.03 -6.93 15.90
N PHE A 40 -0.89 -7.72 16.95
CA PHE A 40 -1.67 -8.93 17.20
C PHE A 40 -2.33 -8.88 18.58
N GLU A 41 -3.38 -9.65 18.78
CA GLU A 41 -3.96 -9.84 20.11
C GLU A 41 -2.95 -10.47 21.08
N SER A 42 -2.98 -10.05 22.35
CA SER A 42 -1.96 -10.39 23.35
C SER A 42 -1.81 -11.89 23.64
N ASN A 43 -2.87 -12.68 23.47
CA ASN A 43 -2.84 -14.14 23.65
C ASN A 43 -2.74 -14.91 22.31
N ALA A 44 -2.71 -14.20 21.17
CA ALA A 44 -2.65 -14.79 19.85
C ALA A 44 -1.62 -14.07 18.95
N PRO A 45 -0.35 -13.95 19.38
CA PRO A 45 0.69 -13.33 18.58
C PRO A 45 1.02 -14.18 17.35
N TYR A 46 1.57 -13.54 16.31
CA TYR A 46 2.31 -14.27 15.30
C TYR A 46 3.56 -14.87 15.93
N LEU A 47 3.83 -16.13 15.61
CA LEU A 47 5.00 -16.84 16.10
C LEU A 47 5.66 -17.63 14.97
N PHE A 48 6.97 -17.44 14.82
CA PHE A 48 7.83 -18.40 14.16
C PHE A 48 9.12 -18.53 14.98
N GLU A 49 9.36 -19.73 15.51
CA GLU A 49 10.52 -20.02 16.34
C GLU A 49 11.04 -21.43 16.07
N GLU A 50 12.35 -21.54 15.85
CA GLU A 50 13.05 -22.80 15.68
C GLU A 50 13.94 -23.07 16.90
N GLN A 51 13.84 -24.27 17.46
CA GLN A 51 14.65 -24.73 18.58
C GLN A 51 15.29 -26.08 18.25
N LYS A 52 16.57 -26.26 18.62
CA LYS A 52 17.24 -27.57 18.48
C LYS A 52 16.88 -28.44 19.68
N ALA A 53 16.43 -29.66 19.42
CA ALA A 53 16.10 -30.61 20.45
C ALA A 53 17.35 -31.14 21.17
N SER A 54 17.33 -31.11 22.49
CA SER A 54 18.30 -31.80 23.34
C SER A 54 17.90 -33.26 23.57
N ASN A 55 18.85 -34.10 24.00
CA ASN A 55 18.57 -35.51 24.23
C ASN A 55 17.44 -35.71 25.28
N GLY A 56 16.38 -36.42 24.88
CA GLY A 56 15.21 -36.69 25.74
C GLY A 56 14.30 -35.49 26.00
N GLN A 57 14.52 -34.34 25.36
CA GLN A 57 13.71 -33.14 25.56
C GLN A 57 12.30 -33.30 24.99
N LYS A 58 11.29 -33.21 25.86
CA LYS A 58 9.87 -33.21 25.46
C LYS A 58 9.18 -31.86 25.64
N VAL A 59 9.75 -30.99 26.47
CA VAL A 59 9.18 -29.68 26.79
C VAL A 59 10.02 -28.59 26.13
N PHE A 60 9.35 -27.73 25.39
CA PHE A 60 9.93 -26.57 24.70
C PHE A 60 9.24 -25.31 25.20
N THR A 61 10.02 -24.27 25.50
CA THR A 61 9.50 -23.00 26.02
C THR A 61 9.54 -21.95 24.92
N LEU A 62 8.38 -21.46 24.51
CA LEU A 62 8.23 -20.34 23.60
C LEU A 62 8.43 -19.02 24.34
N GLN A 63 9.05 -18.03 23.68
CA GLN A 63 9.28 -16.72 24.29
C GLN A 63 8.04 -15.81 24.34
N THR A 64 6.86 -16.35 24.02
CA THR A 64 5.60 -15.58 23.93
C THR A 64 4.46 -16.35 24.57
N LYS A 65 3.47 -15.62 25.08
CA LYS A 65 2.23 -16.18 25.60
C LYS A 65 1.31 -16.50 24.43
N LEU A 66 0.91 -17.76 24.32
CA LEU A 66 0.08 -18.26 23.24
C LEU A 66 -1.08 -19.09 23.79
N ALA A 67 -2.30 -18.74 23.38
CA ALA A 67 -3.50 -19.54 23.57
C ALA A 67 -4.04 -19.92 22.19
N PRO A 68 -3.77 -21.15 21.70
CA PRO A 68 -4.25 -21.57 20.41
C PRO A 68 -5.78 -21.58 20.35
N SER A 69 -6.31 -21.17 19.20
CA SER A 69 -7.74 -21.22 18.89
C SER A 69 -7.92 -21.67 17.44
N ALA A 70 -9.17 -21.86 17.00
CA ALA A 70 -9.45 -22.13 15.59
C ALA A 70 -8.96 -20.99 14.68
N GLU A 71 -8.94 -19.76 15.18
CA GLU A 71 -8.50 -18.56 14.44
C GLU A 71 -6.98 -18.34 14.51
N ASN A 72 -6.31 -18.95 15.48
CA ASN A 72 -4.85 -18.93 15.61
C ASN A 72 -4.32 -20.29 16.08
N PRO A 73 -4.28 -21.29 15.18
CA PRO A 73 -3.74 -22.61 15.51
C PRO A 73 -2.22 -22.56 15.65
N LEU A 74 -1.68 -23.37 16.56
CA LEU A 74 -0.25 -23.66 16.65
C LEU A 74 0.10 -24.87 15.80
N PHE A 75 1.03 -24.71 14.88
CA PHE A 75 1.65 -25.78 14.12
C PHE A 75 3.04 -26.10 14.68
N VAL A 76 3.32 -27.39 14.81
CA VAL A 76 4.63 -27.90 15.26
C VAL A 76 5.20 -28.77 14.16
N PHE A 77 6.46 -28.54 13.81
CA PHE A 77 7.20 -29.33 12.84
C PHE A 77 8.46 -29.88 13.48
N ILE A 78 8.78 -31.15 13.22
CA ILE A 78 10.04 -31.78 13.59
C ILE A 78 10.75 -32.15 12.29
N ASP A 79 11.93 -31.57 12.06
CA ASP A 79 12.71 -31.74 10.83
C ASP A 79 11.87 -31.54 9.55
N GLY A 80 10.93 -30.58 9.59
CA GLY A 80 10.02 -30.25 8.49
C GLY A 80 8.74 -31.07 8.41
N THR A 81 8.57 -32.11 9.24
CA THR A 81 7.34 -32.92 9.27
C THR A 81 6.37 -32.40 10.34
N GLN A 82 5.14 -32.09 9.96
CA GLN A 82 4.11 -31.63 10.90
C GLN A 82 3.79 -32.72 11.93
N THR A 83 3.71 -32.34 13.21
CA THR A 83 3.43 -33.23 14.34
C THR A 83 2.46 -32.56 15.32
N LEU A 84 1.73 -33.39 16.08
CA LEU A 84 0.84 -32.94 17.15
C LEU A 84 1.63 -32.77 18.46
N TYR A 85 1.25 -31.76 19.24
CA TYR A 85 1.70 -31.61 20.63
C TYR A 85 0.67 -32.20 21.60
N ARG A 86 1.12 -32.58 22.79
CA ARG A 86 0.27 -33.16 23.83
C ARG A 86 -0.47 -32.07 24.62
N GLU A 87 0.26 -31.07 25.07
CA GLU A 87 -0.27 -30.06 25.99
C GLU A 87 0.46 -28.72 25.80
N LEU A 88 -0.28 -27.64 26.05
CA LEU A 88 0.21 -26.28 26.16
C LEU A 88 -0.16 -25.73 27.54
N ARG A 89 0.82 -25.15 28.23
CA ARG A 89 0.60 -24.53 29.54
C ARG A 89 1.41 -23.25 29.68
N PRO A 90 0.93 -22.25 30.43
CA PRO A 90 1.76 -21.11 30.81
C PRO A 90 3.05 -21.61 31.48
N ASN A 91 4.18 -21.00 31.14
CA ASN A 91 5.45 -21.38 31.74
C ASN A 91 5.40 -21.07 33.26
N LYS A 92 5.90 -22.01 34.06
CA LYS A 92 5.82 -21.95 35.53
C LYS A 92 6.60 -20.78 36.14
N THR A 93 7.67 -20.34 35.48
CA THR A 93 8.56 -19.29 35.96
C THR A 93 8.25 -17.92 35.35
N ASP A 94 7.67 -17.88 34.15
CA ASP A 94 7.36 -16.66 33.43
C ASP A 94 6.00 -16.78 32.72
N SER A 95 4.99 -16.12 33.28
CA SER A 95 3.63 -16.13 32.72
C SER A 95 3.50 -15.51 31.32
N THR A 96 4.54 -14.82 30.83
CA THR A 96 4.60 -14.28 29.47
C THR A 96 5.12 -15.30 28.43
N LYS A 97 5.49 -16.50 28.88
CA LYS A 97 6.00 -17.60 28.05
C LYS A 97 5.07 -18.80 28.09
N THR A 98 5.21 -19.66 27.10
CA THR A 98 4.36 -20.85 26.97
C THR A 98 5.20 -22.10 26.82
N ASP A 99 4.92 -23.10 27.65
CA ASP A 99 5.54 -24.42 27.57
C ASP A 99 4.69 -25.35 26.70
N ILE A 100 5.33 -25.99 25.73
CA ILE A 100 4.74 -27.02 24.86
C ILE A 100 5.33 -28.36 25.23
N GLU A 101 4.48 -29.34 25.51
CA GLU A 101 4.87 -30.73 25.71
C GLU A 101 4.53 -31.56 24.47
N LEU A 102 5.54 -32.20 23.87
CA LEU A 102 5.38 -33.12 22.74
C LEU A 102 5.05 -34.55 23.23
N TYR A 103 4.35 -35.33 22.41
CA TYR A 103 4.06 -36.75 22.71
C TYR A 103 5.34 -37.59 22.86
N HIS A 104 6.31 -37.35 21.97
CA HIS A 104 7.59 -38.04 21.93
C HIS A 104 8.74 -37.03 21.95
N ALA A 105 9.87 -37.43 22.53
CA ALA A 105 11.09 -36.62 22.48
C ALA A 105 11.65 -36.70 21.05
N PRO A 106 11.91 -35.57 20.37
CA PRO A 106 12.60 -35.58 19.09
C PRO A 106 14.01 -36.16 19.23
N SER A 107 14.58 -36.60 18.11
CA SER A 107 15.97 -37.03 18.08
C SER A 107 16.89 -35.87 18.48
N PRO A 108 18.04 -36.14 19.15
CA PRO A 108 19.00 -35.09 19.47
C PRO A 108 19.44 -34.33 18.22
N ASN A 109 19.51 -33.01 18.30
CA ASN A 109 19.82 -32.08 17.21
C ASN A 109 18.74 -31.91 16.12
N SER A 110 17.60 -32.58 16.20
CA SER A 110 16.45 -32.29 15.33
C SER A 110 16.00 -30.84 15.53
N VAL A 111 15.57 -30.20 14.43
CA VAL A 111 15.02 -28.85 14.46
C VAL A 111 13.52 -28.93 14.69
N VAL A 112 13.07 -28.37 15.82
CA VAL A 112 11.66 -28.25 16.14
C VAL A 112 11.22 -26.81 15.83
N ALA A 113 10.32 -26.66 14.86
CA ALA A 113 9.78 -25.37 14.46
C ALA A 113 8.35 -25.21 14.98
N PHE A 114 8.07 -24.06 15.58
CA PHE A 114 6.78 -23.65 16.08
C PHE A 114 6.27 -22.48 15.24
N SER A 115 5.07 -22.62 14.67
CA SER A 115 4.49 -21.62 13.77
C SER A 115 3.04 -21.32 14.15
N SER A 116 2.68 -20.04 14.20
CA SER A 116 1.33 -19.54 14.46
C SER A 116 1.12 -18.27 13.63
N TYR A 117 0.02 -18.17 12.89
CA TYR A 117 -0.25 -17.03 12.00
C TYR A 117 -0.65 -15.75 12.74
N GLY A 118 -0.95 -15.86 14.03
CA GLY A 118 -1.45 -14.78 14.87
C GLY A 118 -2.88 -14.37 14.54
N LYS A 119 -3.54 -13.72 15.50
CA LYS A 119 -4.79 -13.00 15.28
C LYS A 119 -4.50 -11.49 15.25
N PRO A 120 -4.59 -10.82 14.09
CA PRO A 120 -4.32 -9.39 13.99
C PRO A 120 -5.25 -8.60 14.93
N ALA A 121 -4.70 -7.58 15.60
CA ALA A 121 -5.51 -6.65 16.35
C ALA A 121 -6.21 -5.70 15.36
N VAL A 122 -7.55 -5.64 15.44
CA VAL A 122 -8.37 -4.80 14.56
C VAL A 122 -9.07 -3.70 15.34
N ASP A 123 -9.32 -2.58 14.67
CA ASP A 123 -10.14 -1.50 15.18
C ASP A 123 -11.64 -1.86 15.15
N ARG A 124 -12.48 -0.92 15.57
CA ARG A 124 -13.94 -1.09 15.57
C ARG A 124 -14.54 -1.28 14.17
N PHE A 125 -13.79 -0.96 13.11
CA PHE A 125 -14.19 -1.10 11.72
C PHE A 125 -13.58 -2.35 11.08
N GLY A 126 -12.98 -3.25 11.86
CA GLY A 126 -12.39 -4.49 11.35
C GLY A 126 -11.07 -4.29 10.59
N LYS A 127 -10.50 -3.07 10.61
CA LYS A 127 -9.21 -2.77 9.98
C LYS A 127 -8.07 -3.05 10.95
N PRO A 128 -6.89 -3.49 10.48
CA PRO A 128 -5.75 -3.68 11.36
C PRO A 128 -5.39 -2.37 12.07
N ILE A 129 -5.18 -2.43 13.38
CA ILE A 129 -4.73 -1.29 14.15
C ILE A 129 -3.34 -0.89 13.64
N PRO A 130 -3.12 0.39 13.27
CA PRO A 130 -1.83 0.84 12.80
C PRO A 130 -0.78 0.61 13.89
N SER A 131 0.28 -0.11 13.54
CA SER A 131 1.35 -0.43 14.48
C SER A 131 2.22 0.80 14.71
N ASN A 132 2.79 0.95 15.92
CA ASN A 132 3.78 1.99 16.18
C ASN A 132 5.02 1.75 15.29
N SER A 133 5.22 2.61 14.28
CA SER A 133 6.24 2.43 13.25
C SER A 133 7.67 2.40 13.81
N SER A 134 7.92 2.97 15.00
CA SER A 134 9.25 3.05 15.60
C SER A 134 9.83 1.68 16.01
N SER A 135 8.99 0.68 16.26
CA SER A 135 9.44 -0.68 16.61
C SER A 135 9.61 -1.59 15.38
N PHE A 136 9.26 -1.11 14.19
CA PHE A 136 9.24 -1.92 12.97
C PHE A 136 10.48 -1.68 12.13
N ALA A 137 11.29 -2.72 11.99
CA ALA A 137 12.53 -2.69 11.23
C ALA A 137 12.68 -3.98 10.42
N TYR A 138 13.32 -3.89 9.25
CA TYR A 138 13.71 -5.07 8.51
C TYR A 138 14.71 -5.88 9.34
N PRO A 139 14.56 -7.21 9.45
CA PRO A 139 15.54 -8.05 10.10
C PRO A 139 16.91 -7.86 9.45
N SER A 140 17.88 -7.40 10.23
CA SER A 140 19.21 -7.05 9.72
C SER A 140 20.34 -7.54 10.61
N LYS A 141 21.44 -7.99 10.00
CA LYS A 141 22.64 -8.46 10.70
C LYS A 141 23.89 -7.91 10.02
N ALA A 142 24.83 -7.39 10.82
CA ALA A 142 26.16 -7.06 10.33
C ALA A 142 26.92 -8.35 9.96
N LEU A 143 27.54 -8.38 8.79
CA LEU A 143 28.30 -9.53 8.34
C LEU A 143 29.58 -9.68 9.16
N ASP A 144 29.94 -10.92 9.51
CA ASP A 144 31.08 -11.21 10.37
C ASP A 144 32.42 -10.72 9.76
N ASN A 145 32.50 -10.68 8.42
CA ASN A 145 33.62 -10.12 7.65
C ASN A 145 33.22 -8.84 6.89
N GLY A 146 32.40 -7.99 7.50
CA GLY A 146 31.81 -6.83 6.83
C GLY A 146 32.80 -5.74 6.42
N ARG A 147 33.95 -5.64 7.12
CA ARG A 147 35.01 -4.65 6.80
C ARG A 147 35.68 -4.90 5.46
N THR A 148 35.83 -6.16 5.10
CA THR A 148 36.50 -6.62 3.88
C THR A 148 35.49 -7.12 2.86
N TYR A 149 34.20 -6.85 3.09
CA TYR A 149 33.11 -7.23 2.20
C TYR A 149 33.33 -6.69 0.78
N TYR A 150 33.20 -7.56 -0.21
CA TYR A 150 33.39 -7.19 -1.60
C TYR A 150 32.27 -7.76 -2.48
N TYR A 151 31.63 -6.87 -3.23
CA TYR A 151 30.58 -7.21 -4.18
C TYR A 151 30.76 -6.40 -5.46
N ASN A 152 30.56 -7.06 -6.61
CA ASN A 152 30.62 -6.40 -7.92
C ASN A 152 29.55 -7.01 -8.84
N PRO A 153 28.51 -6.24 -9.22
CA PRO A 153 27.38 -6.73 -10.00
C PRO A 153 27.75 -7.07 -11.46
N PHE A 154 28.87 -6.55 -11.96
CA PHE A 154 29.27 -6.71 -13.36
C PHE A 154 30.17 -7.92 -13.60
N SER A 155 30.54 -8.66 -12.55
CA SER A 155 31.42 -9.82 -12.68
C SER A 155 30.77 -11.06 -12.09
N ARG A 156 30.65 -12.09 -12.93
CA ARG A 156 30.12 -13.41 -12.57
C ARG A 156 31.00 -14.16 -11.56
N GLN A 157 32.23 -13.70 -11.32
CA GLN A 157 33.14 -14.31 -10.36
C GLN A 157 32.82 -13.93 -8.91
N TYR A 158 32.10 -12.82 -8.70
CA TYR A 158 31.82 -12.25 -7.38
C TYR A 158 30.34 -12.40 -7.01
N ASN A 159 29.77 -13.55 -7.32
CA ASN A 159 28.38 -13.84 -7.00
C ASN A 159 28.21 -14.05 -5.49
N GLU A 160 27.05 -13.65 -5.01
CA GLU A 160 26.56 -13.92 -3.67
C GLU A 160 25.25 -14.66 -3.77
N TYR A 161 25.00 -15.49 -2.77
CA TYR A 161 23.80 -16.32 -2.75
C TYR A 161 23.20 -16.30 -1.36
N LEU A 162 21.95 -15.85 -1.28
CA LEU A 162 21.12 -15.98 -0.09
C LEU A 162 20.06 -17.04 -0.36
N TYR A 163 19.97 -18.04 0.51
CA TYR A 163 18.95 -19.07 0.46
C TYR A 163 18.07 -19.04 1.70
N ALA A 164 16.75 -19.12 1.49
CA ALA A 164 15.75 -19.35 2.52
C ALA A 164 14.74 -20.39 2.00
N TYR A 165 14.33 -21.34 2.85
CA TYR A 165 13.39 -22.41 2.46
C TYR A 165 13.78 -23.17 1.16
N GLY A 166 15.08 -23.34 0.92
CA GLY A 166 15.59 -23.99 -0.29
C GLY A 166 15.48 -23.17 -1.58
N ARG A 167 15.03 -21.90 -1.51
CA ARG A 167 14.95 -20.98 -2.65
C ARG A 167 16.03 -19.91 -2.53
N SER A 168 16.65 -19.53 -3.65
CA SER A 168 17.55 -18.38 -3.72
C SER A 168 16.75 -17.09 -3.76
N LEU A 169 17.15 -16.10 -2.96
CA LEU A 169 16.63 -14.74 -3.04
C LEU A 169 17.47 -13.90 -4.01
N ASN A 170 16.85 -12.88 -4.58
CA ASN A 170 17.47 -11.94 -5.51
C ASN A 170 18.07 -10.75 -4.76
N ARG A 171 19.34 -10.43 -5.04
CA ARG A 171 19.96 -9.21 -4.51
C ARG A 171 19.44 -8.00 -5.29
N ILE A 172 19.09 -6.93 -4.59
CA ILE A 172 18.88 -5.61 -5.20
C ILE A 172 20.14 -4.77 -5.06
N ASP A 173 20.64 -4.27 -6.18
CA ASP A 173 21.81 -3.40 -6.22
C ASP A 173 21.38 -1.95 -6.08
N ILE A 174 21.89 -1.31 -5.02
CA ILE A 174 21.60 0.08 -4.69
C ILE A 174 22.88 0.91 -4.93
N PRO A 175 22.80 2.04 -5.67
CA PRO A 175 23.93 2.92 -5.88
C PRO A 175 24.56 3.41 -4.57
N GLU A 176 25.88 3.58 -4.56
CA GLU A 176 26.62 4.01 -3.36
C GLU A 176 26.16 5.39 -2.84
N GLU A 177 25.75 6.29 -3.75
CA GLU A 177 25.22 7.62 -3.39
C GLU A 177 23.93 7.55 -2.57
N GLU A 178 23.10 6.52 -2.78
CA GLU A 178 21.89 6.32 -1.97
C GLU A 178 22.24 5.81 -0.56
N TRP A 179 23.26 4.95 -0.44
CA TRP A 179 23.78 4.51 0.87
C TRP A 179 24.39 5.65 1.70
N LYS A 180 24.88 6.71 1.06
CA LYS A 180 25.41 7.90 1.73
C LYS A 180 24.31 8.86 2.21
N SER A 181 23.14 8.85 1.55
CA SER A 181 22.05 9.81 1.77
C SER A 181 20.91 9.28 2.66
N ALA A 182 20.78 7.96 2.81
CA ALA A 182 19.74 7.34 3.61
C ALA A 182 20.28 6.19 4.47
N SER A 183 19.60 5.91 5.58
CA SER A 183 19.90 4.75 6.41
C SER A 183 19.53 3.45 5.69
N GLY A 184 20.19 2.34 6.05
CA GLY A 184 19.89 1.04 5.44
C GLY A 184 18.46 0.55 5.67
N GLN A 185 17.80 0.98 6.76
CA GLN A 185 16.38 0.67 7.00
C GLN A 185 15.45 1.47 6.07
N GLU A 186 15.76 2.72 5.76
CA GLU A 186 15.02 3.53 4.78
C GLU A 186 15.18 2.97 3.36
N LEU A 187 16.40 2.56 3.02
CA LEU A 187 16.67 1.89 1.74
C LEU A 187 16.00 0.53 1.64
N ALA A 188 16.01 -0.27 2.72
CA ALA A 188 15.24 -1.52 2.77
C ALA A 188 13.74 -1.25 2.55
N ARG A 189 13.19 -0.20 3.16
CA ARG A 189 11.79 0.20 2.93
C ARG A 189 11.52 0.58 1.48
N LYS A 190 12.42 1.32 0.84
CA LYS A 190 12.30 1.75 -0.56
C LYS A 190 12.42 0.59 -1.55
N TYR A 191 13.41 -0.29 -1.36
CA TYR A 191 13.78 -1.30 -2.35
C TYR A 191 13.18 -2.69 -2.10
N ILE A 192 13.19 -3.15 -0.84
CA ILE A 192 12.53 -4.40 -0.46
C ILE A 192 11.02 -4.17 -0.37
N GLY A 193 10.59 -3.14 0.36
CA GLY A 193 9.16 -2.89 0.59
C GLY A 193 8.49 -4.12 1.18
N LEU A 194 7.46 -4.65 0.50
CA LEU A 194 6.73 -5.86 0.90
C LEU A 194 7.11 -7.09 0.07
N LYS A 195 8.13 -7.00 -0.80
CA LYS A 195 8.64 -8.11 -1.58
C LYS A 195 9.25 -9.17 -0.66
N GLN A 196 9.06 -10.44 -1.00
CA GLN A 196 9.42 -11.58 -0.15
C GLN A 196 10.64 -12.36 -0.66
N ASP A 197 11.07 -12.08 -1.88
CA ASP A 197 12.07 -12.82 -2.64
C ASP A 197 13.37 -12.04 -2.88
N VAL A 198 13.50 -10.85 -2.27
CA VAL A 198 14.63 -9.95 -2.47
C VAL A 198 15.35 -9.63 -1.16
N TYR A 199 16.64 -9.28 -1.24
CA TYR A 199 17.43 -8.80 -0.11
C TYR A 199 18.40 -7.70 -0.57
N ILE A 200 18.92 -6.94 0.40
CA ILE A 200 19.98 -5.93 0.16
C ILE A 200 21.11 -6.10 1.17
N VAL A 201 22.32 -5.69 0.77
CA VAL A 201 23.48 -5.64 1.66
C VAL A 201 24.16 -4.28 1.50
N SER A 202 24.39 -3.59 2.62
CA SER A 202 25.12 -2.33 2.61
C SER A 202 26.59 -2.53 2.21
N PRO A 203 27.26 -1.51 1.66
CA PRO A 203 28.69 -1.61 1.36
C PRO A 203 29.54 -1.74 2.64
N ALA A 204 30.82 -2.09 2.45
CA ALA A 204 31.86 -2.02 3.48
C ALA A 204 31.98 -0.57 4.02
N PRO A 205 32.42 -0.36 5.28
CA PRO A 205 33.02 -1.33 6.21
C PRO A 205 32.05 -2.01 7.18
N SER A 206 30.78 -1.60 7.23
CA SER A 206 29.78 -2.18 8.14
C SER A 206 29.10 -3.42 7.55
N ALA A 207 28.94 -3.47 6.22
CA ALA A 207 28.26 -4.50 5.43
C ALA A 207 27.16 -5.26 6.20
N THR A 208 25.96 -4.69 6.22
CA THR A 208 24.80 -5.22 6.90
C THR A 208 23.84 -5.80 5.87
N ILE A 209 23.44 -7.05 6.05
CA ILE A 209 22.38 -7.68 5.25
C ILE A 209 21.02 -7.33 5.85
N TYR A 210 20.07 -6.97 4.98
CA TYR A 210 18.67 -6.69 5.32
C TYR A 210 17.79 -7.71 4.61
N LEU A 211 16.96 -8.39 5.39
CA LEU A 211 16.06 -9.44 4.93
C LEU A 211 14.62 -8.92 4.87
N PRO A 212 13.76 -9.48 4.01
CA PRO A 212 12.36 -9.13 3.97
C PRO A 212 11.62 -9.59 5.24
N TYR A 213 10.51 -8.94 5.56
CA TYR A 213 9.78 -9.13 6.83
C TYR A 213 9.31 -10.57 7.08
N ASN A 214 8.99 -11.32 6.01
CA ASN A 214 8.59 -12.73 6.10
C ASN A 214 9.73 -13.65 6.59
N LEU A 215 10.99 -13.24 6.48
CA LEU A 215 12.15 -14.01 6.95
C LEU A 215 12.56 -13.66 8.39
N ASN A 216 11.70 -12.94 9.13
CA ASN A 216 11.95 -12.61 10.53
C ASN A 216 12.00 -13.88 11.40
N GLY A 217 13.16 -14.14 11.99
CA GLY A 217 13.42 -15.33 12.80
C GLY A 217 13.65 -16.62 12.00
N VAL A 218 13.61 -16.55 10.67
CA VAL A 218 13.85 -17.69 9.78
C VAL A 218 15.35 -17.92 9.62
N GLN A 219 15.79 -19.18 9.67
CA GLN A 219 17.16 -19.52 9.36
C GLN A 219 17.43 -19.37 7.84
N VAL A 220 18.42 -18.57 7.51
CA VAL A 220 18.88 -18.34 6.14
C VAL A 220 20.34 -18.77 5.98
N ARG A 221 20.72 -19.16 4.77
CA ARG A 221 22.10 -19.42 4.40
C ARG A 221 22.59 -18.32 3.48
N PHE A 222 23.62 -17.59 3.89
CA PHE A 222 24.23 -16.56 3.05
C PHE A 222 25.67 -16.95 2.70
N ILE A 223 26.02 -16.82 1.43
CA ILE A 223 27.36 -17.03 0.89
C ILE A 223 27.76 -15.74 0.18
N TYR A 224 28.88 -15.17 0.57
CA TYR A 224 29.36 -13.88 0.09
C TYR A 224 30.88 -13.84 -0.01
N ASN A 225 31.43 -12.78 -0.60
CA ASN A 225 32.86 -12.65 -0.81
C ASN A 225 33.47 -11.60 0.15
N SER A 226 34.65 -11.90 0.68
CA SER A 226 35.51 -10.91 1.33
C SER A 226 36.86 -10.81 0.59
N TYR A 227 37.41 -9.59 0.52
CA TYR A 227 38.68 -9.30 -0.11
C TYR A 227 39.70 -8.89 0.97
N GLU A 228 40.66 -9.79 1.22
CA GLU A 228 41.64 -9.67 2.29
C GLU A 228 43.04 -9.92 1.72
N ASN A 229 43.99 -9.01 1.99
CA ASN A 229 45.39 -9.17 1.62
C ASN A 229 45.63 -9.51 0.13
N GLY A 230 44.84 -8.92 -0.77
CA GLY A 230 44.97 -9.14 -2.21
C GLY A 230 44.25 -10.39 -2.74
N ALA A 231 43.64 -11.19 -1.87
CA ALA A 231 42.96 -12.44 -2.21
C ALA A 231 41.46 -12.39 -1.88
N LEU A 232 40.66 -13.10 -2.68
CA LEU A 232 39.23 -13.26 -2.48
C LEU A 232 38.96 -14.52 -1.66
N PHE A 233 38.14 -14.39 -0.62
CA PHE A 233 37.68 -15.51 0.19
C PHE A 233 36.16 -15.61 0.13
N MET A 234 35.66 -16.80 -0.17
CA MET A 234 34.24 -17.08 -0.03
C MET A 234 33.93 -17.32 1.45
N ARG A 235 33.03 -16.51 2.00
CA ARG A 235 32.55 -16.55 3.37
C ARG A 235 31.07 -16.94 3.37
N GLY A 236 30.56 -17.34 4.53
CA GLY A 236 29.14 -17.63 4.66
C GLY A 236 28.81 -18.58 5.80
N GLY A 237 27.51 -18.81 5.97
CA GLY A 237 27.00 -19.68 7.01
C GLY A 237 25.49 -19.57 7.15
N TYR A 238 24.98 -20.29 8.15
CA TYR A 238 23.59 -20.22 8.54
C TYR A 238 23.43 -19.22 9.68
N PHE A 239 22.42 -18.37 9.60
CA PHE A 239 22.03 -17.50 10.70
C PHE A 239 20.53 -17.20 10.65
N SER A 240 19.98 -16.74 11.77
CA SER A 240 18.64 -16.18 11.84
C SER A 240 18.70 -14.81 12.48
N VAL A 241 17.80 -13.91 12.08
CA VAL A 241 17.75 -12.54 12.59
C VAL A 241 16.32 -12.21 12.98
N LYS A 242 16.13 -11.62 14.16
CA LYS A 242 14.83 -11.15 14.62
C LYS A 242 14.83 -9.62 14.74
N SER A 243 13.78 -9.01 14.23
CA SER A 243 13.38 -7.64 14.50
C SER A 243 12.25 -7.64 15.54
N GLN A 244 12.14 -6.54 16.28
CA GLN A 244 11.12 -6.37 17.34
C GLN A 244 9.70 -6.29 16.75
N GLY A 245 9.54 -5.67 15.59
CA GLY A 245 8.28 -5.57 14.86
C GLY A 245 8.50 -5.73 13.36
N VAL A 246 7.57 -6.42 12.69
CA VAL A 246 7.64 -6.67 11.25
C VAL A 246 6.28 -6.48 10.58
N TRP A 247 6.27 -5.81 9.43
CA TRP A 247 5.05 -5.59 8.67
C TRP A 247 4.70 -6.85 7.87
N ARG A 248 3.41 -7.13 7.79
CA ARG A 248 2.82 -8.21 7.00
C ARG A 248 1.79 -7.64 6.05
N ASN A 249 1.63 -8.29 4.92
CA ASN A 249 0.66 -7.90 3.89
C ASN A 249 0.03 -9.12 3.20
N ASP A 250 -0.17 -10.19 3.96
CA ASP A 250 -0.65 -11.50 3.51
C ASP A 250 -2.13 -11.75 3.88
N ARG A 251 -2.87 -10.70 4.27
CA ARG A 251 -4.30 -10.77 4.63
C ARG A 251 -5.13 -9.73 3.88
N PHE A 252 -6.36 -10.13 3.55
CA PHE A 252 -7.34 -9.30 2.86
C PHE A 252 -8.23 -8.50 3.82
N PHE A 253 -8.55 -9.02 5.00
CA PHE A 253 -9.49 -8.47 5.98
C PHE A 253 -10.96 -8.38 5.48
N PRO A 254 -11.65 -9.52 5.25
CA PRO A 254 -12.98 -9.54 4.65
C PRO A 254 -14.07 -8.84 5.48
N ASN A 255 -13.87 -8.69 6.80
CA ASN A 255 -14.81 -8.01 7.69
C ASN A 255 -14.50 -6.51 7.87
N ALA A 256 -13.48 -5.98 7.20
CA ALA A 256 -13.15 -4.57 7.28
C ALA A 256 -14.19 -3.72 6.54
N TYR A 257 -14.68 -2.67 7.19
CA TYR A 257 -15.55 -1.69 6.53
C TYR A 257 -14.74 -0.81 5.58
N ILE A 258 -15.25 -0.64 4.37
CA ILE A 258 -14.65 0.29 3.39
C ILE A 258 -15.13 1.73 3.64
N ASN A 259 -14.22 2.69 3.63
CA ASN A 259 -14.56 4.10 3.66
C ASN A 259 -14.70 4.68 2.24
N ARG A 260 -15.27 5.88 2.12
CA ARG A 260 -15.50 6.55 0.83
C ARG A 260 -14.20 6.75 0.03
N ALA A 261 -13.12 7.12 0.70
CA ALA A 261 -11.82 7.34 0.07
C ALA A 261 -11.26 6.05 -0.55
N GLU A 262 -11.27 4.93 0.18
CA GLU A 262 -10.80 3.63 -0.29
C GLU A 262 -11.61 3.15 -1.50
N ALA A 263 -12.94 3.26 -1.42
CA ALA A 263 -13.81 2.90 -2.53
C ALA A 263 -13.53 3.76 -3.78
N CYS A 264 -13.31 5.07 -3.58
CA CYS A 264 -13.01 5.99 -4.67
C CYS A 264 -11.65 5.71 -5.32
N VAL A 265 -10.61 5.46 -4.52
CA VAL A 265 -9.28 5.08 -5.02
C VAL A 265 -9.36 3.76 -5.79
N LEU A 266 -10.11 2.76 -5.29
CA LEU A 266 -10.30 1.49 -6.00
C LEU A 266 -10.96 1.70 -7.37
N ILE A 267 -12.00 2.53 -7.44
CA ILE A 267 -12.68 2.84 -8.69
C ILE A 267 -11.80 3.66 -9.65
N ASP A 268 -11.04 4.63 -9.15
CA ASP A 268 -10.09 5.38 -9.99
C ASP A 268 -9.02 4.46 -10.59
N ARG A 269 -8.50 3.50 -9.80
CA ARG A 269 -7.60 2.47 -10.32
C ARG A 269 -8.26 1.72 -11.49
N LEU A 270 -9.46 1.18 -11.28
CA LEU A 270 -10.20 0.45 -12.33
C LEU A 270 -10.43 1.32 -13.58
N ARG A 271 -10.82 2.58 -13.38
CA ARG A 271 -10.99 3.58 -14.44
C ARG A 271 -9.74 3.72 -15.31
N ARG A 272 -8.58 3.90 -14.68
CA ARG A 272 -7.29 4.03 -15.39
C ARG A 272 -6.98 2.80 -16.23
N SER A 273 -7.32 1.61 -15.73
CA SER A 273 -7.18 0.37 -16.50
C SER A 273 -8.11 0.31 -17.71
N PHE A 274 -9.34 0.83 -17.60
CA PHE A 274 -10.26 0.88 -18.74
C PHE A 274 -9.75 1.83 -19.83
N TYR A 275 -9.26 3.01 -19.45
CA TYR A 275 -8.60 3.91 -20.40
C TYR A 275 -7.48 3.22 -21.18
N GLN A 276 -6.62 2.46 -20.51
CA GLN A 276 -5.50 1.76 -21.16
C GLN A 276 -5.93 0.60 -22.06
N ARG A 277 -7.05 -0.05 -21.75
CA ARG A 277 -7.53 -1.21 -22.50
C ARG A 277 -8.38 -0.84 -23.69
N PHE A 278 -9.18 0.22 -23.55
CA PHE A 278 -10.22 0.57 -24.51
C PHE A 278 -9.93 1.86 -25.27
N THR A 279 -8.88 2.61 -24.90
CA THR A 279 -8.52 3.87 -25.57
C THR A 279 -7.01 4.00 -25.73
N ASP A 280 -6.58 4.76 -26.74
CA ASP A 280 -5.17 5.17 -26.89
C ASP A 280 -4.82 6.39 -26.02
N SER A 281 -5.82 6.98 -25.34
CA SER A 281 -5.66 8.16 -24.51
C SER A 281 -5.23 7.81 -23.09
N LYS A 282 -4.34 8.62 -22.52
CA LYS A 282 -4.01 8.51 -21.09
C LYS A 282 -5.22 8.91 -20.25
N SER A 283 -5.49 8.19 -19.17
CA SER A 283 -6.55 8.53 -18.23
C SER A 283 -6.36 9.95 -17.66
N PRO A 284 -7.42 10.77 -17.58
CA PRO A 284 -7.37 12.06 -16.90
C PRO A 284 -6.88 11.93 -15.46
N THR A 285 -6.06 12.87 -15.00
CA THR A 285 -5.61 12.95 -13.60
C THR A 285 -5.91 14.33 -13.03
N ASN A 286 -5.52 14.59 -11.78
CA ASN A 286 -5.57 15.95 -11.23
C ASN A 286 -4.62 16.92 -11.96
N LEU A 287 -3.65 16.40 -12.73
CA LEU A 287 -2.82 17.16 -13.65
C LEU A 287 -3.31 16.96 -15.09
N LEU A 288 -3.70 18.04 -15.74
CA LEU A 288 -3.88 18.11 -17.19
C LEU A 288 -2.55 18.55 -17.80
N GLU A 289 -1.94 17.67 -18.57
CA GLU A 289 -0.78 17.95 -19.42
C GLU A 289 -0.95 17.20 -20.74
N GLU A 290 -1.43 17.90 -21.77
CA GLU A 290 -1.75 17.32 -23.07
C GLU A 290 -1.06 18.12 -24.19
N SER A 291 -0.32 17.42 -25.06
CA SER A 291 0.33 18.00 -26.24
C SER A 291 -0.31 17.46 -27.52
N HIS A 292 -0.59 18.36 -28.45
CA HIS A 292 -1.11 18.02 -29.78
C HIS A 292 -0.25 18.63 -30.88
N THR A 293 -0.02 17.87 -31.94
CA THR A 293 0.51 18.40 -33.20
C THR A 293 -0.64 18.91 -34.04
N THR A 294 -0.57 20.17 -34.47
CA THR A 294 -1.67 20.83 -35.20
C THR A 294 -1.74 20.44 -36.67
N TYR A 295 -2.97 20.36 -37.18
CA TYR A 295 -3.24 20.31 -38.61
C TYR A 295 -3.51 21.70 -39.19
N GLU A 296 -3.43 21.84 -40.50
CA GLU A 296 -3.69 23.10 -41.19
C GLU A 296 -5.11 23.60 -40.90
N GLY A 297 -5.23 24.84 -40.44
CA GLY A 297 -6.52 25.45 -40.13
C GLY A 297 -7.13 25.03 -38.79
N GLN A 298 -6.45 24.20 -37.98
CA GLN A 298 -6.99 23.74 -36.71
C GLN A 298 -7.13 24.87 -35.71
N ARG A 299 -8.35 25.02 -35.17
CA ARG A 299 -8.70 26.02 -34.16
C ARG A 299 -9.28 25.43 -32.88
N VAL A 300 -9.88 24.24 -32.98
CA VAL A 300 -10.58 23.61 -31.87
C VAL A 300 -9.73 22.46 -31.36
N PHE A 301 -9.50 22.45 -30.06
CA PHE A 301 -8.83 21.38 -29.34
C PHE A 301 -9.80 20.86 -28.29
N ARG A 302 -10.09 19.57 -28.35
CA ARG A 302 -10.83 18.85 -27.32
C ARG A 302 -9.83 18.07 -26.49
N LEU A 303 -9.82 18.35 -25.21
CA LEU A 303 -8.88 17.81 -24.24
C LEU A 303 -9.51 16.62 -23.52
N ASN A 304 -8.70 15.63 -23.18
CA ASN A 304 -9.19 14.48 -22.44
C ASN A 304 -9.42 14.81 -20.95
N GLY A 305 -8.54 15.63 -20.36
CA GLY A 305 -8.71 16.13 -19.00
C GLY A 305 -9.61 17.36 -18.91
N THR A 306 -9.92 17.78 -17.68
CA THR A 306 -10.81 18.89 -17.38
C THR A 306 -10.06 20.08 -16.82
N TYR A 307 -10.60 21.28 -17.07
CA TYR A 307 -10.17 22.52 -16.46
C TYR A 307 -11.39 23.43 -16.27
N PRO A 308 -11.38 24.36 -15.30
CA PRO A 308 -12.53 25.22 -15.07
C PRO A 308 -12.60 26.35 -16.10
N ALA A 309 -13.47 26.22 -17.09
CA ALA A 309 -13.59 27.18 -18.17
C ALA A 309 -14.01 28.58 -17.67
N GLY A 310 -13.41 29.62 -18.25
CA GLY A 310 -13.65 31.02 -17.91
C GLY A 310 -12.96 31.48 -16.63
N LYS A 311 -12.29 30.59 -15.88
CA LYS A 311 -11.48 30.97 -14.70
C LYS A 311 -10.06 31.37 -15.06
N GLN A 312 -9.67 31.23 -16.33
CA GLN A 312 -8.34 31.60 -16.84
C GLN A 312 -7.19 30.86 -16.14
N LEU A 313 -7.43 29.66 -15.62
CA LEU A 313 -6.42 28.83 -14.96
C LEU A 313 -5.64 27.94 -15.93
N LEU A 314 -6.15 27.72 -17.14
CA LEU A 314 -5.51 26.88 -18.15
C LEU A 314 -4.29 27.58 -18.78
N VAL A 315 -3.12 26.98 -18.75
CA VAL A 315 -1.93 27.49 -19.45
C VAL A 315 -1.85 26.83 -20.82
N VAL A 316 -1.85 27.65 -21.88
CA VAL A 316 -1.73 27.17 -23.27
C VAL A 316 -0.38 27.61 -23.83
N LYS A 317 0.37 26.70 -24.41
CA LYS A 317 1.66 26.97 -25.06
C LYS A 317 1.64 26.53 -26.51
N VAL A 318 2.29 27.28 -27.39
CA VAL A 318 2.56 26.90 -28.78
C VAL A 318 4.07 26.92 -29.00
N ASP A 319 4.66 25.79 -29.40
CA ASP A 319 6.11 25.57 -29.47
C ASP A 319 6.85 26.04 -28.21
N GLY A 320 6.30 25.72 -27.04
CA GLY A 320 6.84 26.11 -25.73
C GLY A 320 6.58 27.56 -25.31
N LYS A 321 6.03 28.42 -26.18
CA LYS A 321 5.67 29.81 -25.84
C LYS A 321 4.26 29.90 -25.29
N THR A 322 4.11 30.42 -24.08
CA THR A 322 2.80 30.65 -23.45
C THR A 322 2.00 31.71 -24.23
N LEU A 323 0.79 31.37 -24.63
CA LEU A 323 -0.14 32.28 -25.27
C LEU A 323 -0.81 33.21 -24.27
N LYS A 324 -1.25 34.38 -24.77
CA LYS A 324 -2.07 35.28 -23.97
C LYS A 324 -3.49 34.75 -23.93
N LYS A 325 -4.20 35.06 -22.84
CA LYS A 325 -5.61 34.70 -22.66
C LYS A 325 -6.53 35.29 -23.74
N ALA A 326 -6.11 36.35 -24.42
CA ALA A 326 -6.84 36.96 -25.53
C ALA A 326 -6.68 36.20 -26.86
N ASP A 327 -5.77 35.21 -26.95
CA ASP A 327 -5.48 34.47 -28.18
C ASP A 327 -6.40 33.25 -28.36
N TYR A 328 -7.10 32.85 -27.29
CA TYR A 328 -7.99 31.70 -27.28
C TYR A 328 -9.18 31.93 -26.35
N GLN A 329 -10.20 31.08 -26.48
CA GLN A 329 -11.41 31.06 -25.66
C GLN A 329 -11.56 29.67 -25.05
N GLU A 330 -11.82 29.63 -23.74
CA GLU A 330 -12.21 28.44 -23.00
C GLU A 330 -13.72 28.25 -23.22
N PHE A 331 -14.11 27.39 -24.16
CA PHE A 331 -15.51 27.25 -24.59
C PHE A 331 -16.33 26.44 -23.58
N ASP A 332 -15.75 25.33 -23.13
CA ASP A 332 -16.25 24.49 -22.03
C ASP A 332 -15.06 23.84 -21.31
N ASP A 333 -15.34 23.06 -20.27
CA ASP A 333 -14.31 22.46 -19.39
C ASP A 333 -13.36 21.46 -20.11
N HIS A 334 -13.61 21.15 -21.38
CA HIS A 334 -12.80 20.27 -22.23
C HIS A 334 -12.33 20.92 -23.54
N THR A 335 -12.94 22.03 -23.96
CA THR A 335 -12.78 22.55 -25.32
C THR A 335 -12.16 23.93 -25.33
N VAL A 336 -11.03 24.05 -26.02
CA VAL A 336 -10.35 25.33 -26.27
C VAL A 336 -10.51 25.71 -27.72
N LEU A 337 -10.97 26.94 -27.97
CA LEU A 337 -11.11 27.54 -29.30
C LEU A 337 -10.08 28.65 -29.49
N PHE A 338 -9.19 28.50 -30.46
CA PHE A 338 -8.23 29.55 -30.81
C PHE A 338 -8.90 30.62 -31.67
N ASN A 339 -8.61 31.89 -31.36
CA ASN A 339 -9.14 33.02 -32.12
C ASN A 339 -8.59 33.07 -33.55
N ILE A 340 -7.36 32.59 -33.74
CA ILE A 340 -6.68 32.47 -35.04
C ILE A 340 -6.26 31.01 -35.24
N PRO A 341 -6.41 30.44 -36.46
CA PRO A 341 -5.88 29.10 -36.76
C PRO A 341 -4.40 28.96 -36.42
N VAL A 342 -4.06 27.85 -35.77
CA VAL A 342 -2.66 27.50 -35.53
C VAL A 342 -2.08 26.91 -36.82
N ALA A 343 -0.87 27.35 -37.19
CA ALA A 343 -0.19 26.79 -38.36
C ALA A 343 0.06 25.28 -38.20
N ALA A 344 0.07 24.53 -39.29
CA ALA A 344 0.28 23.09 -39.26
C ALA A 344 1.67 22.71 -38.71
N GLY A 345 1.76 21.57 -38.03
CA GLY A 345 3.02 21.02 -37.51
C GLY A 345 3.54 21.70 -36.25
N LYS A 346 2.75 22.57 -35.63
CA LYS A 346 3.07 23.23 -34.35
C LYS A 346 2.70 22.31 -33.19
N GLU A 347 3.47 22.36 -32.12
CA GLU A 347 3.12 21.67 -30.89
C GLU A 347 2.32 22.62 -29.99
N VAL A 348 1.10 22.23 -29.65
CA VAL A 348 0.24 22.95 -28.70
C VAL A 348 0.14 22.14 -27.43
N THR A 349 0.59 22.71 -26.32
CA THR A 349 0.53 22.09 -25.00
C THR A 349 -0.47 22.81 -24.11
N PHE A 350 -1.34 22.04 -23.48
CA PHE A 350 -2.32 22.48 -22.51
C PHE A 350 -1.92 21.99 -21.12
N PHE A 351 -1.86 22.91 -20.16
CA PHE A 351 -1.41 22.62 -18.81
C PHE A 351 -2.36 23.21 -17.76
N TYR A 352 -2.83 22.39 -16.83
CA TYR A 352 -3.59 22.82 -15.66
C TYR A 352 -3.35 21.85 -14.50
N ASN A 353 -2.92 22.37 -13.34
CA ASN A 353 -2.76 21.59 -12.11
C ASN A 353 -3.95 21.84 -11.17
N LYS A 354 -4.75 20.81 -10.94
CA LYS A 354 -5.87 20.88 -10.01
C LYS A 354 -5.39 20.59 -8.60
N GLU A 355 -5.17 21.66 -7.84
CA GLU A 355 -4.68 21.55 -6.45
C GLU A 355 -5.80 21.41 -5.42
N ALA A 356 -7.01 21.87 -5.75
CA ALA A 356 -8.18 21.77 -4.90
C ALA A 356 -9.48 21.60 -5.68
N SER A 357 -10.45 20.95 -5.03
CA SER A 357 -11.77 20.76 -5.60
C SER A 357 -12.56 22.06 -5.62
N LEU A 358 -13.34 22.23 -6.69
CA LEU A 358 -14.36 23.29 -6.79
C LEU A 358 -15.71 22.84 -6.22
N ARG A 359 -15.93 21.53 -6.03
CA ARG A 359 -17.19 20.91 -5.60
C ARG A 359 -17.20 20.53 -4.12
N PHE A 360 -16.03 20.19 -3.57
CA PHE A 360 -15.87 19.63 -2.24
C PHE A 360 -14.92 20.50 -1.40
N GLN A 361 -15.36 20.88 -0.20
CA GLN A 361 -14.60 21.79 0.66
C GLN A 361 -13.41 21.13 1.38
N ASP A 362 -13.39 19.80 1.45
CA ASP A 362 -12.38 18.98 2.13
C ASP A 362 -11.37 18.32 1.19
N VAL A 363 -11.43 18.61 -0.12
CA VAL A 363 -10.52 18.02 -1.13
C VAL A 363 -9.54 19.08 -1.63
N GLY A 364 -8.25 18.81 -1.47
CA GLY A 364 -7.17 19.80 -1.66
C GLY A 364 -7.06 20.83 -0.53
N ARG A 365 -7.80 20.63 0.56
CA ARG A 365 -7.84 21.55 1.71
C ARG A 365 -7.86 20.76 3.01
N ASP A 366 -7.14 21.23 4.02
CA ASP A 366 -7.15 20.58 5.33
C ASP A 366 -8.44 20.92 6.08
N LYS A 367 -9.21 19.88 6.36
CA LYS A 367 -10.46 19.91 7.11
C LYS A 367 -10.42 18.84 8.20
N TYR A 368 -11.39 18.92 9.11
CA TYR A 368 -11.48 18.03 10.25
C TYR A 368 -12.91 17.50 10.38
N MET A 369 -13.05 16.35 11.03
CA MET A 369 -14.33 15.90 11.58
C MET A 369 -14.25 15.82 13.10
N TYR A 370 -15.37 16.03 13.76
CA TYR A 370 -15.51 15.96 15.22
C TYR A 370 -16.46 14.83 15.58
N ASN A 371 -15.94 13.80 16.26
CA ASN A 371 -16.76 12.69 16.73
C ASN A 371 -17.47 13.09 18.02
N SER A 372 -18.78 13.32 17.91
CA SER A 372 -19.64 13.74 19.03
C SER A 372 -19.74 12.71 20.15
N ASN A 373 -19.50 11.42 19.87
CA ASN A 373 -19.56 10.36 20.88
C ASN A 373 -18.26 10.25 21.69
N THR A 374 -17.10 10.48 21.08
CA THR A 374 -15.80 10.33 21.74
C THR A 374 -15.13 11.67 22.09
N GLY A 375 -15.61 12.78 21.54
CA GLY A 375 -14.99 14.09 21.65
C GLY A 375 -13.73 14.26 20.81
N GLU A 376 -13.43 13.31 19.92
CA GLU A 376 -12.20 13.28 19.14
C GLU A 376 -12.29 14.20 17.91
N LYS A 377 -11.25 15.01 17.67
CA LYS A 377 -11.08 15.79 16.43
C LYS A 377 -10.12 15.06 15.50
N ILE A 378 -10.59 14.70 14.33
CA ILE A 378 -9.89 13.84 13.38
C ILE A 378 -9.58 14.63 12.11
N ALA A 379 -8.30 14.70 11.73
CA ALA A 379 -7.88 15.37 10.50
C ALA A 379 -8.28 14.55 9.27
N LEU A 380 -8.84 15.20 8.24
CA LEU A 380 -9.22 14.55 6.98
C LEU A 380 -8.06 14.45 5.98
N ASN A 381 -7.00 15.25 6.18
CA ASN A 381 -5.79 15.31 5.33
C ASN A 381 -6.15 15.43 3.84
N GLY A 382 -6.83 16.52 3.49
CA GLY A 382 -7.23 16.81 2.11
C GLY A 382 -6.15 17.49 1.29
N GLY A 383 -5.13 18.10 1.91
CA GLY A 383 -4.05 18.80 1.23
C GLY A 383 -3.18 17.88 0.35
N LEU A 384 -2.82 18.37 -0.85
CA LEU A 384 -1.94 17.64 -1.78
C LEU A 384 -0.45 17.84 -1.49
N THR A 385 -0.10 18.86 -0.73
CA THR A 385 1.28 19.25 -0.41
C THR A 385 1.47 19.27 1.11
N GLY A 386 2.69 19.02 1.58
CA GLY A 386 3.02 19.00 3.01
C GLY A 386 3.79 17.75 3.44
N SER A 387 4.00 17.60 4.75
CA SER A 387 4.74 16.46 5.33
C SER A 387 3.96 15.14 5.28
N THR A 388 2.64 15.20 5.14
CA THR A 388 1.73 14.06 5.00
C THR A 388 0.69 14.35 3.91
N PRO A 389 1.10 14.29 2.62
CA PRO A 389 0.19 14.56 1.51
C PRO A 389 -0.96 13.55 1.50
N SER A 390 -2.13 14.01 1.06
CA SER A 390 -3.33 13.18 0.96
C SER A 390 -3.12 11.99 0.02
N TRP A 391 -3.37 10.78 0.53
CA TRP A 391 -3.32 9.56 -0.29
C TRP A 391 -4.57 9.38 -1.17
N TRP A 392 -5.67 10.08 -0.87
CA TRP A 392 -6.97 9.89 -1.50
C TRP A 392 -7.42 11.07 -2.36
N ALA A 393 -7.02 12.30 -2.01
CA ALA A 393 -7.48 13.51 -2.71
C ALA A 393 -7.10 13.51 -4.20
N PRO A 394 -5.91 13.07 -4.65
CA PRO A 394 -5.59 13.01 -6.09
C PRO A 394 -6.59 12.19 -6.91
N SER A 395 -7.04 11.04 -6.39
CA SER A 395 -8.03 10.20 -7.07
C SER A 395 -9.43 10.82 -7.09
N VAL A 396 -9.81 11.54 -6.03
CA VAL A 396 -11.08 12.30 -6.04
C VAL A 396 -11.00 13.44 -7.05
N LEU A 397 -9.91 14.19 -7.09
CA LEU A 397 -9.70 15.28 -8.05
C LEU A 397 -9.68 14.78 -9.50
N SER A 398 -9.19 13.57 -9.75
CA SER A 398 -9.24 12.98 -11.10
C SER A 398 -10.62 12.48 -11.52
N LEU A 399 -11.52 12.22 -10.56
CA LEU A 399 -12.87 11.69 -10.81
C LEU A 399 -13.97 12.74 -10.68
N GLU A 400 -13.73 13.84 -10.00
CA GLU A 400 -14.79 14.77 -9.60
C GLU A 400 -15.45 15.50 -10.77
N ASP A 401 -14.80 15.58 -11.93
CA ASP A 401 -15.37 16.18 -13.13
C ASP A 401 -15.84 15.13 -14.15
N GLU A 402 -15.71 13.83 -13.84
CA GLU A 402 -16.27 12.77 -14.68
C GLU A 402 -17.80 12.83 -14.60
N ARG A 403 -18.44 13.07 -15.74
CA ARG A 403 -19.90 13.22 -15.89
C ARG A 403 -20.49 12.10 -16.73
N PHE A 404 -21.79 11.88 -16.54
CA PHE A 404 -22.59 11.06 -17.44
C PHE A 404 -22.90 11.82 -18.73
N GLY A 405 -23.37 11.12 -19.77
CA GLY A 405 -23.74 11.69 -21.05
C GLY A 405 -24.86 12.73 -20.99
N ASN A 406 -25.58 12.84 -19.87
CA ASN A 406 -26.54 13.92 -19.60
C ASN A 406 -25.88 15.24 -19.18
N ASN A 407 -24.56 15.26 -18.92
CA ASN A 407 -23.76 16.39 -18.44
C ASN A 407 -24.25 17.06 -17.13
N GLU A 408 -25.26 16.50 -16.46
CA GLU A 408 -25.83 17.04 -15.22
C GLU A 408 -25.35 16.25 -13.99
N ASP A 409 -25.25 14.93 -14.13
CA ASP A 409 -24.86 14.05 -13.04
C ASP A 409 -23.35 13.80 -13.03
N TYR A 410 -22.79 13.74 -11.81
CA TYR A 410 -21.39 13.42 -11.60
C TYR A 410 -21.20 11.98 -11.14
N LEU A 411 -20.07 11.39 -11.54
CA LEU A 411 -19.66 10.07 -11.08
C LEU A 411 -19.46 10.05 -9.55
N VAL A 412 -18.80 11.08 -9.02
CA VAL A 412 -18.55 11.26 -7.58
C VAL A 412 -19.45 12.37 -7.03
N GLU A 413 -20.16 12.07 -5.94
CA GLU A 413 -20.98 13.03 -5.20
C GLU A 413 -20.44 13.28 -3.79
N GLY A 414 -20.75 14.46 -3.27
CA GLY A 414 -20.44 14.84 -1.91
C GLY A 414 -21.60 14.58 -0.95
N ILE A 415 -21.33 14.76 0.33
CA ILE A 415 -22.28 14.79 1.42
C ILE A 415 -22.50 16.26 1.80
N GLU A 416 -23.75 16.64 1.99
CA GLU A 416 -24.11 17.94 2.53
C GLU A 416 -23.89 17.97 4.05
N ILE A 417 -23.04 18.89 4.50
CA ILE A 417 -22.66 19.07 5.90
C ILE A 417 -23.38 20.29 6.43
N LYS A 418 -24.34 20.07 7.33
CA LYS A 418 -25.13 21.12 8.01
C LYS A 418 -24.72 21.33 9.47
N ASN A 419 -23.89 20.44 10.00
CA ASN A 419 -23.46 20.47 11.38
C ASN A 419 -21.94 20.64 11.44
N LEU A 420 -21.50 21.85 11.76
CA LEU A 420 -20.11 22.23 11.86
C LEU A 420 -19.84 22.77 13.26
N VAL A 421 -18.76 22.29 13.90
CA VAL A 421 -18.23 22.83 15.15
C VAL A 421 -16.77 23.20 14.90
N ASP A 422 -16.42 24.47 15.06
CA ASP A 422 -15.08 25.02 14.77
C ASP A 422 -14.56 24.65 13.37
N GLY A 423 -15.46 24.69 12.37
CA GLY A 423 -15.17 24.32 10.98
C GLY A 423 -14.95 22.82 10.74
N ALA A 424 -15.22 21.95 11.73
CA ALA A 424 -15.16 20.51 11.61
C ALA A 424 -16.55 19.88 11.47
N ALA A 425 -16.71 18.93 10.54
CA ALA A 425 -17.97 18.20 10.35
C ALA A 425 -18.28 17.33 11.58
N VAL A 426 -19.45 17.50 12.18
CA VAL A 426 -19.87 16.70 13.34
C VAL A 426 -20.35 15.33 12.87
N VAL A 427 -19.76 14.28 13.43
CA VAL A 427 -20.06 12.88 13.09
C VAL A 427 -20.35 12.04 14.33
N ASN A 428 -21.02 10.90 14.13
CA ASN A 428 -21.19 9.88 15.17
C ASN A 428 -19.98 8.93 15.22
N ASN A 429 -20.06 7.91 16.08
CA ASN A 429 -19.00 6.91 16.24
C ASN A 429 -18.72 6.05 15.00
N MET A 430 -19.65 6.04 14.02
CA MET A 430 -19.51 5.37 12.72
C MET A 430 -19.07 6.32 11.61
N TYR A 431 -18.69 7.55 11.96
CA TYR A 431 -18.33 8.63 11.03
C TYR A 431 -19.46 9.01 10.07
N GLU A 432 -20.71 8.79 10.48
CA GLU A 432 -21.88 9.30 9.78
C GLU A 432 -22.13 10.75 10.21
N VAL A 433 -22.43 11.62 9.25
CA VAL A 433 -22.67 13.04 9.48
C VAL A 433 -23.90 13.23 10.35
N SER A 434 -23.75 14.00 11.42
CA SER A 434 -24.85 14.30 12.32
C SER A 434 -25.85 15.25 11.66
N PRO A 435 -27.17 15.00 11.76
CA PRO A 435 -28.16 15.90 11.20
C PRO A 435 -28.12 17.25 11.91
N SER A 436 -28.52 18.30 11.19
CA SER A 436 -28.69 19.66 11.71
C SER A 436 -29.72 20.39 10.86
N ASN A 437 -30.47 21.28 11.49
CA ASN A 437 -31.45 22.15 10.84
C ASN A 437 -30.85 23.50 10.40
N SER A 438 -29.52 23.61 10.35
CA SER A 438 -28.84 24.78 9.79
C SER A 438 -29.21 24.97 8.32
N ASP A 439 -29.49 26.21 7.94
CA ASP A 439 -29.65 26.61 6.54
C ASP A 439 -28.29 26.70 5.82
N ASP A 440 -27.21 26.96 6.57
CA ASP A 440 -25.85 26.93 6.06
C ASP A 440 -25.39 25.48 5.87
N SER A 441 -24.98 25.16 4.65
CA SER A 441 -24.44 23.86 4.28
C SER A 441 -23.15 23.97 3.47
N GLU A 442 -22.21 23.09 3.74
CA GLU A 442 -21.03 22.87 2.90
C GLU A 442 -21.12 21.50 2.25
N ARG A 443 -20.68 21.35 0.99
CA ARG A 443 -20.59 20.04 0.32
C ARG A 443 -19.17 19.48 0.48
N TRP A 444 -19.05 18.31 1.10
CA TRP A 444 -17.78 17.65 1.42
C TRP A 444 -17.75 16.25 0.80
N PHE A 445 -16.57 15.71 0.50
CA PHE A 445 -16.40 14.33 0.07
C PHE A 445 -16.50 13.34 1.25
N MET A 446 -16.05 13.75 2.44
CA MET A 446 -16.02 12.99 3.69
C MET A 446 -15.25 11.65 3.57
N PRO A 447 -13.92 11.69 3.38
CA PRO A 447 -13.11 10.53 2.97
C PRO A 447 -13.22 9.34 3.93
N TYR A 448 -13.31 9.59 5.24
CA TYR A 448 -13.34 8.56 6.27
C TYR A 448 -14.74 8.10 6.67
N SER A 449 -15.79 8.72 6.13
CA SER A 449 -17.14 8.20 6.35
C SER A 449 -17.31 6.84 5.68
N LEU A 450 -18.09 5.97 6.32
CA LEU A 450 -18.38 4.64 5.79
C LEU A 450 -19.45 4.71 4.70
N LEU A 451 -19.38 3.78 3.75
CA LEU A 451 -20.42 3.62 2.75
C LEU A 451 -21.53 2.72 3.27
N THR A 452 -22.76 3.25 3.33
CA THR A 452 -23.95 2.41 3.47
C THR A 452 -24.13 1.52 2.23
N ARG A 453 -24.86 0.41 2.35
CA ARG A 453 -25.17 -0.48 1.22
C ARG A 453 -25.81 0.29 0.06
N ALA A 454 -26.71 1.23 0.35
CA ALA A 454 -27.38 2.04 -0.67
C ALA A 454 -26.40 2.97 -1.40
N GLN A 455 -25.46 3.59 -0.69
CA GLN A 455 -24.42 4.43 -1.29
C GLN A 455 -23.44 3.58 -2.12
N ALA A 456 -23.01 2.42 -1.62
CA ALA A 456 -22.13 1.52 -2.36
C ALA A 456 -22.77 1.03 -3.67
N VAL A 457 -24.02 0.57 -3.62
CA VAL A 457 -24.77 0.14 -4.82
C VAL A 457 -24.97 1.29 -5.80
N SER A 458 -25.34 2.47 -5.30
CA SER A 458 -25.50 3.67 -6.14
C SER A 458 -24.19 4.05 -6.83
N PHE A 459 -23.08 4.03 -6.10
CA PHE A 459 -21.75 4.36 -6.63
C PHE A 459 -21.29 3.36 -7.68
N LEU A 460 -21.45 2.05 -7.43
CA LEU A 460 -21.12 1.00 -8.40
C LEU A 460 -22.01 1.07 -9.66
N ASN A 461 -23.31 1.34 -9.50
CA ASN A 461 -24.22 1.49 -10.64
C ASN A 461 -23.85 2.71 -11.50
N ARG A 462 -23.52 3.84 -10.85
CA ARG A 462 -22.97 5.04 -11.50
C ARG A 462 -21.70 4.73 -12.27
N PHE A 463 -20.73 4.07 -11.64
CA PHE A 463 -19.49 3.70 -12.31
C PHE A 463 -19.70 2.75 -13.51
N ARG A 464 -20.60 1.77 -13.38
CA ARG A 464 -20.97 0.88 -14.49
C ARG A 464 -21.56 1.66 -15.66
N GLN A 465 -22.50 2.56 -15.40
CA GLN A 465 -23.14 3.37 -16.44
C GLN A 465 -22.12 4.30 -17.12
N TRP A 466 -21.30 5.00 -16.34
CA TRP A 466 -20.25 5.87 -16.87
C TRP A 466 -19.29 5.08 -17.78
N SER A 467 -18.89 3.87 -17.36
CA SER A 467 -18.02 3.01 -18.16
C SER A 467 -18.65 2.62 -19.51
N LEU A 468 -19.94 2.32 -19.53
CA LEU A 468 -20.68 1.97 -20.76
C LEU A 468 -20.87 3.17 -21.69
N GLU A 469 -20.95 4.39 -21.15
CA GLU A 469 -21.07 5.61 -21.96
C GLU A 469 -19.73 6.08 -22.50
N ARG A 470 -18.64 5.86 -21.75
CA ARG A 470 -17.30 6.37 -22.08
C ARG A 470 -16.49 5.46 -23.01
N PHE A 471 -16.61 4.14 -22.88
CA PHE A 471 -15.75 3.16 -23.55
C PHE A 471 -16.47 2.25 -24.55
N LYS A 472 -17.76 2.48 -24.79
CA LYS A 472 -18.52 1.79 -25.83
C LYS A 472 -18.48 2.59 -27.12
#